data_AF-A0A7J9KPA7-F1
#
_entry.id   AF-A0A7J9KPA7-F1
#
_cell.length_a   1.000
_cell.length_b   1.000
_cell.length_c   1.000
_cell.angle_alpha   90.00
_cell.angle_beta   90.00
_cell.angle_gamma   90.00
#
_symmetry.space_group_name_H-M   'P 1'
#
loop_
_entity.id
_entity.type
_entity.pdbx_description
1 polymer ?
#
loop_
_entity_poly.entity_id
_entity_poly.type
_entity_poly.pdbx_seq_one_letter_code
_entity_poly.pdbx_strand_id
1 'polypeptide(L)'
;MAGLNYQVFYQFVPFEYNNPNIGEAYDDLIYQVYLQNYDAVVGDMTITANRSSYVDFTLPFTDMGVGMVTRLTPKDSQNLWIFLKPLTPGLWLTMVGVYVVTALVIWLIERPAFVEQQTQQSNGRIGRMFGFSFSILVFAHWENLSSNLSRSVVVLWVFVVFILGSNYTATLTSMMTVRQIEYNSKMSNIGHRLGPVTQEVVGNLNFDNSSSTSVWLTSPEEYANALSEGAKNGGVSAIIDEMPYISIFLEKYPTRYSMVGSVMPTTNGFGFVSYQSLNCYTYMQF
;
A
#
# COMPACT_ATOMS: atom_id res chain seq x y z
N MET A 1 28.11 19.19 -1.54
CA MET A 1 28.46 19.09 -0.11
C MET A 1 29.63 20.01 0.15
N ALA A 2 29.42 21.08 0.92
CA ALA A 2 30.53 21.89 1.43
C ALA A 2 31.22 21.08 2.53
N GLY A 3 32.51 20.82 2.39
CA GLY A 3 33.31 20.19 3.45
C GLY A 3 33.50 21.14 4.63
N LEU A 4 33.72 20.59 5.82
CA LEU A 4 34.08 21.39 6.99
C LEU A 4 35.41 22.12 6.73
N ASN A 5 35.51 23.39 7.13
CA ASN A 5 36.73 24.20 6.99
C ASN A 5 37.85 23.79 7.97
N TYR A 6 37.69 22.69 8.70
CA TYR A 6 38.64 22.18 9.67
C TYR A 6 38.71 20.64 9.58
N GLN A 7 39.89 20.09 9.85
CA GLN A 7 40.07 18.64 9.92
C GLN A 7 39.51 18.11 11.25
N VAL A 8 38.62 17.13 11.14
CA VAL A 8 38.18 16.32 12.26
C VAL A 8 39.07 15.09 12.31
N PHE A 9 39.78 14.90 13.42
CA PHE A 9 40.51 13.65 13.65
C PHE A 9 39.50 12.58 14.08
N TYR A 10 39.47 11.47 13.36
CA TYR A 10 38.61 10.34 13.66
C TYR A 10 39.41 9.05 13.57
N GLN A 11 39.01 8.06 14.36
CA GLN A 11 39.55 6.71 14.31
C GLN A 11 38.39 5.74 14.14
N PHE A 12 38.41 4.96 13.05
CA PHE A 12 37.45 3.88 12.88
C PHE A 12 37.89 2.68 13.71
N VAL A 13 37.05 2.30 14.66
CA VAL A 13 37.24 1.09 15.47
C VAL A 13 36.20 0.08 15.01
N PRO A 14 36.59 -1.09 14.48
CA PRO A 14 35.64 -2.14 14.14
C PRO A 14 35.02 -2.68 15.43
N PHE A 15 33.70 -2.84 15.43
CA PHE A 15 33.01 -3.48 16.54
C PHE A 15 33.03 -4.99 16.34
N GLU A 16 33.85 -5.70 17.12
CA GLU A 16 33.91 -7.15 17.12
C GLU A 16 32.79 -7.72 18.00
N TYR A 17 31.83 -8.41 17.37
CA TYR A 17 30.73 -9.05 18.06
C TYR A 17 30.90 -10.58 18.05
N ASN A 18 31.09 -11.16 19.23
CA ASN A 18 31.43 -12.57 19.40
C ASN A 18 30.20 -13.50 19.59
N ASN A 19 28.98 -12.97 19.52
CA ASN A 19 27.75 -13.73 19.71
C ASN A 19 27.04 -13.95 18.35
N PRO A 20 26.49 -15.15 18.06
CA PRO A 20 25.73 -15.41 16.83
C PRO A 20 24.48 -14.54 16.65
N ASN A 21 23.93 -13.94 17.71
CA ASN A 21 22.75 -13.07 17.63
C ASN A 21 23.11 -11.63 17.23
N ILE A 22 23.31 -11.38 15.93
CA ILE A 22 23.66 -10.07 15.36
C ILE A 22 22.65 -8.96 15.71
N GLY A 23 21.37 -9.29 15.94
CA GLY A 23 20.37 -8.30 16.34
C GLY A 23 20.68 -7.61 17.67
N GLU A 24 21.18 -8.37 18.66
CA GLU A 24 21.65 -7.85 19.94
C GLU A 24 22.90 -6.98 19.76
N ALA A 25 23.71 -7.24 18.73
CA ALA A 25 24.91 -6.45 18.43
C ALA A 25 24.60 -4.99 18.10
N TYR A 26 23.50 -4.73 17.39
CA TYR A 26 23.11 -3.35 17.03
C TYR A 26 22.64 -2.56 18.25
N ASP A 27 21.85 -3.19 19.13
CA ASP A 27 21.40 -2.53 20.36
C ASP A 27 22.58 -2.31 21.32
N ASP A 28 23.48 -3.29 21.45
CA ASP A 28 24.70 -3.18 22.24
C ASP A 28 25.60 -2.06 21.72
N LEU A 29 25.82 -1.98 20.40
CA LEU A 29 26.66 -0.96 19.79
C LEU A 29 26.13 0.45 20.06
N ILE A 30 24.82 0.65 19.92
CA ILE A 30 24.17 1.93 20.25
C ILE A 30 24.26 2.21 21.75
N TYR A 31 24.12 1.19 22.59
CA TYR A 31 24.28 1.32 24.03
C TYR A 31 25.71 1.71 24.43
N GLN A 32 26.75 1.25 23.71
CA GLN A 32 28.13 1.70 23.94
C GLN A 32 28.32 3.19 23.65
N VAL A 33 27.59 3.77 22.69
CA VAL A 33 27.59 5.22 22.44
C VAL A 33 26.97 5.96 23.62
N TYR A 34 25.86 5.45 24.15
CA TYR A 34 25.22 6.02 25.35
C TYR A 34 26.13 5.98 26.58
N LEU A 35 26.91 4.91 26.75
CA LEU A 35 27.93 4.81 27.80
C LEU A 35 29.16 5.70 27.55
N GLN A 36 29.20 6.43 26.43
CA GLN A 36 30.33 7.28 26.00
C GLN A 36 31.64 6.50 25.78
N ASN A 37 31.55 5.19 25.49
CA ASN A 37 32.71 4.39 25.09
C ASN A 37 33.09 4.66 23.63
N TYR A 38 32.12 5.10 22.82
CA TYR A 38 32.31 5.58 21.45
C TYR A 38 31.58 6.91 21.24
N ASP A 39 32.18 7.82 20.46
CA ASP A 39 31.59 9.14 20.20
C ASP A 39 30.41 9.07 19.21
N ALA A 40 30.51 8.18 18.22
CA ALA A 40 29.53 8.02 17.17
C ALA A 40 29.60 6.61 16.56
N VAL A 41 28.50 6.19 15.95
CA VAL A 41 28.42 4.94 15.17
C VAL A 41 27.99 5.25 13.74
N VAL A 42 28.75 4.69 12.80
CA VAL A 42 28.53 4.80 11.36
C VAL A 42 28.19 3.41 10.84
N GLY A 43 26.99 3.24 10.32
CA GLY A 43 26.50 1.96 9.80
C GLY A 43 25.04 2.02 9.38
N ASP A 44 24.47 0.87 9.08
CA ASP A 44 23.04 0.66 8.81
C ASP A 44 22.23 0.65 10.12
N MET A 45 22.36 1.72 10.91
CA MET A 45 21.66 1.84 12.19
C MET A 45 20.21 2.29 11.96
N THR A 46 19.27 1.38 12.17
CA THR A 46 17.84 1.70 12.13
C THR A 46 17.45 2.66 13.24
N ILE A 47 16.80 3.76 12.84
CA ILE A 47 16.20 4.73 13.73
C ILE A 47 14.88 4.16 14.26
N THR A 48 14.83 3.90 15.57
CA THR A 48 13.63 3.44 16.28
C THR A 48 13.36 4.34 17.49
N ALA A 49 12.10 4.44 17.91
CA ALA A 49 11.71 5.28 19.04
C ALA A 49 12.42 4.89 20.35
N ASN A 50 12.65 3.58 20.57
CA ASN A 50 13.37 3.10 21.74
C ASN A 50 14.82 3.60 21.76
N ARG A 51 15.54 3.45 20.64
CA ARG A 51 16.94 3.89 20.52
C ARG A 51 17.07 5.41 20.62
N SER A 52 16.15 6.16 20.01
CA SER A 52 16.14 7.63 20.06
C SER A 52 15.87 8.23 21.45
N SER A 53 15.54 7.41 22.45
CA SER A 53 15.31 7.89 23.81
C SER A 53 16.61 8.14 24.60
N TYR A 54 17.75 7.60 24.15
CA TYR A 54 19.03 7.69 24.85
C TYR A 54 20.24 7.99 23.92
N VAL A 55 20.03 8.05 22.61
CA VAL A 55 21.03 8.53 21.64
C VAL A 55 20.37 9.48 20.63
N ASP A 56 21.18 10.36 20.03
CA ASP A 56 20.74 11.20 18.92
C ASP A 56 21.06 10.54 17.58
N PHE A 57 20.16 10.69 16.61
CA PHE A 57 20.35 10.24 15.24
C PHE A 57 20.46 11.43 14.28
N THR A 58 21.22 11.26 13.21
CA THR A 58 21.16 12.18 12.07
C THR A 58 19.80 12.07 11.36
N LEU A 59 19.54 13.01 10.44
CA LEU A 59 18.48 12.80 9.46
C LEU A 59 18.71 11.49 8.71
N PRO A 60 17.64 10.72 8.43
CA PRO A 60 17.78 9.46 7.75
C PRO A 60 18.30 9.66 6.33
N PHE A 61 19.18 8.75 5.90
CA PHE A 61 19.76 8.76 4.55
C PHE A 61 19.21 7.62 3.66
N THR A 62 18.30 6.79 4.19
CA THR A 62 17.63 5.71 3.46
C THR A 62 16.11 5.76 3.61
N ASP A 63 15.43 4.97 2.80
CA ASP A 63 13.98 4.78 2.87
C ASP A 63 13.54 4.21 4.23
N MET A 64 12.37 4.65 4.68
CA MET A 64 11.80 4.28 5.96
C MET A 64 10.87 3.06 5.88
N GLY A 65 10.81 2.29 6.96
CA GLY A 65 9.83 1.22 7.14
C GLY A 65 10.31 -0.17 6.73
N VAL A 66 9.42 -1.14 6.97
CA VAL A 66 9.61 -2.56 6.72
C VAL A 66 8.63 -3.01 5.64
N GLY A 67 9.09 -3.86 4.73
CA GLY A 67 8.28 -4.41 3.66
C GLY A 67 8.30 -5.92 3.61
N MET A 68 7.50 -6.45 2.69
CA MET A 68 7.43 -7.87 2.41
C MET A 68 7.63 -8.12 0.93
N VAL A 69 8.55 -9.00 0.59
CA VAL A 69 8.85 -9.41 -0.78
C VAL A 69 8.45 -10.86 -0.99
N THR A 70 7.82 -11.12 -2.12
CA THR A 70 7.50 -12.47 -2.56
C THR A 70 7.92 -12.68 -4.02
N ARG A 71 7.94 -13.95 -4.42
CA ARG A 71 8.11 -14.33 -5.81
C ARG A 71 6.89 -13.93 -6.62
N LEU A 72 7.13 -13.26 -7.75
CA LEU A 72 6.07 -12.97 -8.71
C LEU A 72 5.46 -14.28 -9.19
N THR A 73 4.18 -14.50 -8.88
CA THR A 73 3.42 -15.57 -9.49
C THR A 73 2.77 -15.03 -10.76
N PRO A 74 3.01 -15.65 -11.94
CA PRO A 74 2.45 -15.17 -13.22
C PRO A 74 0.92 -15.13 -13.29
N LYS A 75 0.23 -15.60 -12.25
CA LYS A 75 -1.22 -15.81 -12.23
C LYS A 75 -1.99 -14.55 -11.85
N ASP A 76 -1.35 -13.58 -11.19
CA ASP A 76 -2.03 -12.36 -10.70
C ASP A 76 -2.09 -11.22 -11.71
N SER A 77 -1.20 -11.19 -12.72
CA SER A 77 -1.10 -10.08 -13.68
C SER A 77 -2.14 -10.08 -14.81
N GLN A 78 -3.02 -11.09 -14.90
CA GLN A 78 -3.94 -11.25 -16.06
C GLN A 78 -5.43 -11.06 -15.77
N ASN A 79 -5.83 -10.76 -14.53
CA ASN A 79 -7.25 -10.62 -14.19
C ASN A 79 -7.77 -9.19 -14.40
N LEU A 80 -7.77 -8.69 -15.63
CA LEU A 80 -8.49 -7.44 -16.00
C LEU A 80 -10.00 -7.50 -15.66
N TRP A 81 -10.53 -8.71 -15.49
CA TRP A 81 -11.92 -8.99 -15.10
C TRP A 81 -12.15 -8.96 -13.58
N ILE A 82 -11.15 -8.61 -12.77
CA ILE A 82 -11.29 -8.54 -11.31
C ILE A 82 -12.34 -7.51 -10.87
N PHE A 83 -12.54 -6.45 -11.67
CA PHE A 83 -13.55 -5.41 -11.43
C PHE A 83 -14.99 -5.91 -11.56
N LEU A 84 -15.23 -7.01 -12.28
CA LEU A 84 -16.59 -7.57 -12.46
C LEU A 84 -16.93 -8.63 -11.40
N LYS A 85 -15.93 -9.18 -10.70
CA LYS A 85 -16.11 -10.19 -9.63
C LYS A 85 -16.91 -9.76 -8.39
N PRO A 86 -16.92 -8.48 -7.95
CA PRO A 86 -17.60 -8.09 -6.72
C PRO A 86 -19.12 -8.22 -6.83
N LEU A 87 -19.68 -8.10 -8.03
CA LEU A 87 -21.12 -8.14 -8.27
C LEU A 87 -21.52 -9.44 -8.95
N THR A 88 -22.58 -10.06 -8.45
CA THR A 88 -23.14 -11.25 -9.09
C THR A 88 -23.72 -10.87 -10.47
N PRO A 89 -23.75 -11.80 -11.44
CA PRO A 89 -24.39 -11.56 -12.73
C PRO A 89 -25.85 -11.13 -12.60
N GLY A 90 -26.55 -11.62 -11.57
CA GLY A 90 -27.91 -11.20 -11.25
C GLY A 90 -28.00 -9.71 -10.87
N LEU A 91 -27.08 -9.21 -10.03
CA LEU A 91 -27.01 -7.80 -9.66
C LEU A 91 -26.73 -6.91 -10.87
N TRP A 92 -25.80 -7.31 -11.74
CA TRP A 92 -25.55 -6.59 -13.00
C TRP A 92 -26.80 -6.48 -13.86
N LEU A 93 -27.55 -7.58 -14.00
CA LEU A 93 -28.79 -7.60 -14.77
C LEU A 93 -29.88 -6.74 -14.13
N THR A 94 -29.96 -6.73 -12.79
CA THR A 94 -30.88 -5.81 -12.08
C THR A 94 -30.51 -4.35 -12.30
N MET A 95 -29.22 -3.97 -12.34
CA MET A 95 -28.83 -2.58 -12.58
C MET A 95 -29.21 -2.12 -13.99
N VAL A 96 -28.98 -2.96 -14.99
CA VAL A 96 -29.43 -2.70 -16.36
C VAL A 96 -30.97 -2.63 -16.42
N GLY A 97 -31.66 -3.51 -15.70
CA GLY A 97 -33.13 -3.51 -15.63
C GLY A 97 -33.69 -2.23 -15.02
N VAL A 98 -33.20 -1.82 -13.85
CA VAL A 98 -33.64 -0.58 -13.19
C VAL A 98 -33.30 0.63 -14.07
N TYR A 99 -32.13 0.64 -14.73
CA TYR A 99 -31.76 1.68 -15.69
C TYR A 99 -32.77 1.82 -16.85
N VAL A 100 -33.18 0.69 -17.45
CA VAL A 100 -34.16 0.70 -18.54
C VAL A 100 -35.53 1.18 -18.05
N VAL A 101 -35.95 0.75 -16.85
CA VAL A 101 -37.23 1.17 -16.27
C VAL A 101 -37.24 2.68 -15.98
N THR A 102 -36.18 3.23 -15.39
CA THR A 102 -36.11 4.69 -15.13
C THR A 102 -36.05 5.50 -16.42
N ALA A 103 -35.37 5.01 -17.46
CA ALA A 103 -35.39 5.59 -18.80
C ALA A 103 -36.81 5.64 -19.39
N LEU A 104 -37.56 4.54 -19.28
CA LEU A 104 -38.95 4.47 -19.74
C LEU A 104 -39.87 5.40 -18.97
N VAL A 105 -39.71 5.51 -17.65
CA VAL A 105 -40.51 6.42 -16.80
C VAL A 105 -40.27 7.88 -17.17
N ILE A 106 -39.01 8.29 -17.32
CA ILE A 106 -38.67 9.66 -17.74
C ILE A 106 -39.21 9.94 -19.15
N TRP A 107 -39.07 8.98 -20.07
CA TRP A 107 -39.62 9.09 -21.41
C TRP A 107 -41.15 9.29 -21.40
N LEU A 108 -41.89 8.55 -20.58
CA LEU A 108 -43.34 8.72 -20.45
C LEU A 108 -43.73 10.10 -19.90
N ILE A 109 -42.99 10.62 -18.92
CA ILE A 109 -43.24 11.93 -18.30
C ILE A 109 -42.97 13.08 -19.28
N GLU A 110 -41.88 13.01 -20.06
CA GLU A 110 -41.50 14.07 -21.01
C GLU A 110 -42.13 13.88 -22.41
N ARG A 111 -42.78 12.73 -22.69
CA ARG A 111 -43.52 12.46 -23.94
C ARG A 111 -44.45 13.62 -24.37
N PRO A 112 -45.31 14.20 -23.51
CA PRO A 112 -46.18 15.29 -23.92
C PRO A 112 -45.42 16.56 -24.35
N ALA A 113 -44.36 16.95 -23.64
CA ALA A 113 -43.54 18.12 -23.99
C ALA A 113 -42.74 17.90 -25.28
N PHE A 114 -42.30 16.66 -25.53
CA PHE A 114 -41.53 16.30 -26.72
C PHE A 114 -42.39 16.23 -27.99
N VAL A 115 -43.66 15.82 -27.87
CA VAL A 115 -44.61 15.79 -29.00
C VAL A 115 -44.88 17.19 -29.53
N GLU A 116 -44.90 18.21 -28.66
CA GLU A 116 -45.09 19.61 -29.06
C GLU A 116 -43.86 20.14 -29.84
N GLN A 117 -42.65 19.81 -29.40
CA GLN A 117 -41.38 20.16 -30.04
C GLN A 117 -41.13 19.39 -31.36
N GLN A 118 -41.68 18.18 -31.50
CA GLN A 118 -41.56 17.35 -32.70
C GLN A 118 -42.35 17.84 -33.92
N THR A 119 -43.38 18.67 -33.72
CA THR A 119 -44.16 19.24 -34.82
C THR A 119 -43.31 20.09 -35.77
N GLN A 120 -42.09 20.48 -35.36
CA GLN A 120 -41.24 21.43 -36.08
C GLN A 120 -40.06 20.81 -36.84
N GLN A 121 -39.71 19.52 -36.65
CA GLN A 121 -38.54 18.94 -37.34
C GLN A 121 -38.70 17.45 -37.68
N SER A 122 -39.06 17.22 -38.95
CA SER A 122 -39.25 15.91 -39.55
C SER A 122 -37.93 15.28 -40.03
N ASN A 123 -37.69 14.03 -39.62
CA ASN A 123 -36.73 13.03 -40.14
C ASN A 123 -35.50 12.71 -39.26
N GLY A 124 -35.69 11.68 -38.43
CA GLY A 124 -34.66 11.05 -37.57
C GLY A 124 -35.29 10.37 -36.35
N ARG A 125 -36.34 9.56 -36.58
CA ARG A 125 -37.47 9.36 -35.65
C ARG A 125 -37.25 8.51 -34.40
N ILE A 126 -36.22 7.68 -34.28
CA ILE A 126 -36.11 6.72 -33.15
C ILE A 126 -34.72 6.69 -32.54
N GLY A 127 -33.65 6.67 -33.35
CA GLY A 127 -32.26 6.67 -32.84
C GLY A 127 -31.91 7.94 -32.05
N ARG A 128 -32.46 9.10 -32.45
CA ARG A 128 -32.23 10.38 -31.76
C ARG A 128 -33.00 10.47 -30.43
N MET A 129 -34.15 9.79 -30.31
CA MET A 129 -34.95 9.72 -29.08
C MET A 129 -34.32 8.82 -28.02
N PHE A 130 -33.84 7.63 -28.43
CA PHE A 130 -33.09 6.74 -27.55
C PHE A 130 -31.75 7.36 -27.15
N GLY A 131 -31.05 8.02 -28.08
CA GLY A 131 -29.81 8.75 -27.78
C GLY A 131 -30.00 9.88 -26.76
N PHE A 132 -31.11 10.63 -26.86
CA PHE A 132 -31.42 11.72 -25.91
C PHE A 132 -31.80 11.17 -24.51
N SER A 133 -32.65 10.14 -24.45
CA SER A 133 -33.03 9.49 -23.18
C SER A 133 -31.83 8.83 -22.48
N PHE A 134 -30.93 8.23 -23.27
CA PHE A 134 -29.66 7.65 -22.78
C PHE A 134 -28.69 8.73 -22.27
N SER A 135 -28.62 9.88 -22.97
CA SER A 135 -27.74 11.00 -22.59
C SER A 135 -28.19 11.72 -21.31
N ILE A 136 -29.49 11.87 -21.07
CA ILE A 136 -30.02 12.49 -19.84
C ILE A 136 -29.68 11.65 -18.59
N LEU A 137 -29.65 10.32 -18.71
CA LEU A 137 -29.38 9.42 -17.60
C LEU A 137 -27.89 9.20 -17.32
N VAL A 138 -27.02 9.38 -18.32
CA VAL A 138 -25.56 9.33 -18.21
C VAL A 138 -25.00 10.74 -17.96
N PHE A 139 -25.56 11.45 -16.97
CA PHE A 139 -25.08 12.76 -16.48
C PHE A 139 -24.98 13.90 -17.51
N ALA A 140 -25.46 13.76 -18.75
CA ALA A 140 -25.03 14.66 -19.83
C ALA A 140 -25.95 15.86 -20.12
N HIS A 141 -27.17 15.98 -19.57
CA HIS A 141 -28.00 17.20 -19.75
C HIS A 141 -29.18 17.29 -18.75
N TRP A 142 -28.98 17.95 -17.60
CA TRP A 142 -30.08 18.30 -16.67
C TRP A 142 -30.90 19.51 -17.14
N GLU A 143 -30.34 20.31 -18.06
CA GLU A 143 -30.82 21.65 -18.42
C GLU A 143 -32.04 21.63 -19.37
N ASN A 144 -32.28 20.51 -20.08
CA ASN A 144 -33.35 20.39 -21.07
C ASN A 144 -34.67 19.77 -20.54
N LEU A 145 -34.79 19.54 -19.22
CA LEU A 145 -36.02 18.96 -18.65
C LEU A 145 -37.06 20.04 -18.37
N SER A 146 -38.23 19.89 -19.01
CA SER A 146 -39.34 20.84 -18.92
C SER A 146 -40.15 20.70 -17.63
N SER A 147 -40.27 19.47 -17.09
CA SER A 147 -41.15 19.18 -15.95
C SER A 147 -40.42 19.11 -14.61
N ASN A 148 -41.04 19.64 -13.55
CA ASN A 148 -40.51 19.51 -12.17
C ASN A 148 -40.53 18.06 -11.65
N LEU A 149 -41.43 17.22 -12.19
CA LEU A 149 -41.54 15.80 -11.84
C LEU A 149 -40.37 14.99 -12.41
N SER A 150 -39.98 15.19 -13.68
CA SER A 150 -38.82 14.50 -14.26
C SER A 150 -37.52 14.88 -13.54
N ARG A 151 -37.36 16.16 -13.17
CA ARG A 151 -36.22 16.62 -12.36
C ARG A 151 -36.12 15.88 -11.02
N SER A 152 -37.24 15.72 -10.33
CA SER A 152 -37.30 14.98 -9.06
C SER A 152 -36.93 13.50 -9.23
N VAL A 153 -37.41 12.86 -10.31
CA VAL A 153 -37.07 11.46 -10.65
C VAL A 153 -35.57 11.30 -10.96
N VAL A 154 -34.97 12.25 -11.69
CA VAL A 154 -33.53 12.20 -11.98
C VAL A 154 -32.68 12.41 -10.71
N VAL A 155 -33.07 13.30 -9.81
CA VAL A 155 -32.37 13.47 -8.51
C VAL A 155 -32.41 12.18 -7.70
N LEU A 156 -33.57 11.51 -7.63
CA LEU A 156 -33.70 10.22 -6.96
C LEU A 156 -32.85 9.13 -7.64
N TRP A 157 -32.83 9.10 -8.98
CA TRP A 157 -31.99 8.17 -9.74
C TRP A 157 -30.50 8.38 -9.46
N VAL A 158 -30.02 9.63 -9.48
CA VAL A 158 -28.63 9.97 -9.15
C VAL A 158 -28.28 9.52 -7.73
N PHE A 159 -29.21 9.69 -6.77
CA PHE A 159 -29.03 9.20 -5.41
C PHE A 159 -28.91 7.67 -5.34
N VAL A 160 -29.73 6.94 -6.10
CA VAL A 160 -29.62 5.47 -6.20
C VAL A 160 -28.27 5.05 -6.79
N VAL A 161 -27.85 5.66 -7.91
CA VAL A 161 -26.55 5.37 -8.54
C VAL A 161 -25.40 5.65 -7.58
N PHE A 162 -25.49 6.73 -6.80
CA PHE A 162 -24.49 7.08 -5.78
C PHE A 162 -24.38 6.00 -4.69
N ILE A 163 -25.50 5.52 -4.14
CA ILE A 163 -25.52 4.44 -3.14
C ILE A 163 -24.95 3.15 -3.73
N LEU A 164 -25.29 2.82 -4.98
CA LEU A 164 -24.77 1.64 -5.65
C LEU A 164 -23.26 1.72 -5.87
N GLY A 165 -22.75 2.89 -6.29
CA GLY A 165 -21.31 3.14 -6.44
C GLY A 165 -20.57 3.02 -5.11
N SER A 166 -21.12 3.57 -4.03
CA SER A 166 -20.54 3.46 -2.69
C SER A 166 -20.46 2.01 -2.20
N ASN A 167 -21.55 1.24 -2.35
CA ASN A 167 -21.58 -0.18 -1.98
C ASN A 167 -20.66 -1.04 -2.86
N TYR A 168 -20.55 -0.73 -4.15
CA TYR A 168 -19.60 -1.39 -5.04
C TYR A 168 -18.18 -1.22 -4.53
N THR A 169 -17.77 0.02 -4.24
CA THR A 169 -16.44 0.32 -3.71
C THR A 169 -16.22 -0.38 -2.37
N ALA A 170 -17.18 -0.33 -1.45
CA ALA A 170 -17.08 -1.02 -0.15
C ALA A 170 -16.91 -2.53 -0.30
N THR A 171 -17.67 -3.16 -1.20
CA THR A 171 -17.60 -4.61 -1.46
C THR A 171 -16.28 -4.99 -2.13
N LEU A 172 -15.83 -4.20 -3.10
CA LEU A 172 -14.55 -4.40 -3.77
C LEU A 172 -13.39 -4.28 -2.78
N THR A 173 -13.39 -3.23 -1.95
CA THR A 173 -12.39 -3.04 -0.89
C THR A 173 -12.40 -4.20 0.10
N SER A 174 -13.57 -4.60 0.61
CA SER A 174 -13.68 -5.75 1.52
C SER A 174 -13.14 -7.03 0.91
N MET A 175 -13.42 -7.30 -0.37
CA MET A 175 -12.92 -8.46 -1.09
C MET A 175 -11.40 -8.42 -1.27
N MET A 176 -10.83 -7.25 -1.57
CA MET A 176 -9.37 -7.07 -1.62
C MET A 176 -8.74 -7.28 -0.24
N THR A 177 -9.35 -6.74 0.83
CA THR A 177 -8.88 -6.91 2.20
C THR A 177 -8.91 -8.38 2.65
N VAL A 178 -10.00 -9.10 2.41
CA VAL A 178 -10.11 -10.53 2.76
C VAL A 178 -9.07 -11.36 2.01
N ARG A 179 -8.85 -11.08 0.71
CA ARG A 179 -7.81 -11.75 -0.06
C ARG A 179 -6.41 -11.49 0.48
N GLN A 180 -6.13 -10.27 0.92
CA GLN A 180 -4.87 -9.93 1.57
C GLN A 180 -4.69 -10.74 2.86
N ILE A 181 -5.72 -10.84 3.69
CA ILE A 181 -5.69 -11.63 4.93
C ILE A 181 -5.51 -13.13 4.63
N GLU A 182 -6.26 -13.67 3.67
CA GLU A 182 -6.16 -15.08 3.27
C GLU A 182 -4.80 -15.41 2.65
N TYR A 183 -4.23 -14.47 1.88
CA TYR A 183 -2.88 -14.58 1.34
C TYR A 183 -1.85 -14.62 2.47
N ASN A 184 -1.93 -13.67 3.41
CA ASN A 184 -1.06 -13.61 4.59
C ASN A 184 -1.19 -14.88 5.45
N SER A 185 -2.41 -15.42 5.64
CA SER A 185 -2.64 -16.63 6.44
C SER A 185 -2.16 -17.91 5.77
N LYS A 186 -2.11 -17.96 4.43
CA LYS A 186 -1.57 -19.10 3.67
C LYS A 186 -0.05 -19.08 3.57
N MET A 187 0.59 -17.99 4.01
CA MET A 187 2.02 -17.82 3.92
C MET A 187 2.71 -18.63 5.02
N SER A 188 3.14 -19.84 4.68
CA SER A 188 3.98 -20.68 5.54
C SER A 188 5.46 -20.40 5.27
N ASN A 189 6.32 -20.51 6.28
CA ASN A 189 7.78 -20.31 6.19
C ASN A 189 8.13 -18.90 5.72
N ILE A 190 8.08 -17.95 6.66
CA ILE A 190 8.44 -16.55 6.43
C ILE A 190 9.90 -16.35 6.78
N GLY A 191 10.70 -15.95 5.78
CA GLY A 191 12.06 -15.51 6.00
C GLY A 191 12.06 -14.10 6.59
N HIS A 192 12.92 -13.84 7.55
CA HIS A 192 13.20 -12.49 8.01
C HIS A 192 14.66 -12.42 8.40
N ARG A 193 15.29 -11.27 8.13
CA ARG A 193 16.63 -11.02 8.64
C ARG A 193 16.55 -10.95 10.17
N LEU A 194 17.48 -11.58 10.89
CA LEU A 194 17.46 -11.51 12.35
C LEU A 194 17.89 -10.11 12.80
N GLY A 195 16.96 -9.40 13.44
CA GLY A 195 17.17 -8.06 13.98
C GLY A 195 15.98 -7.65 14.84
N PRO A 196 16.16 -6.75 15.82
CA PRO A 196 15.11 -6.36 16.76
C PRO A 196 13.88 -5.78 16.03
N VAL A 197 14.12 -5.06 14.94
CA VAL A 197 13.10 -4.41 14.10
C VAL A 197 12.20 -5.43 13.38
N THR A 198 12.81 -6.34 12.63
CA THR A 198 12.07 -7.34 11.85
C THR A 198 11.38 -8.36 12.75
N GLN A 199 11.98 -8.70 13.90
CA GLN A 199 11.39 -9.59 14.89
C GLN A 199 10.14 -8.99 15.55
N GLU A 200 10.16 -7.69 15.89
CA GLU A 200 8.98 -6.98 16.39
C GLU A 200 7.85 -6.99 15.36
N VAL A 201 8.17 -6.71 14.09
CA VAL A 201 7.19 -6.72 12.99
C VAL A 201 6.57 -8.10 12.80
N VAL A 202 7.39 -9.16 12.75
CA VAL A 202 6.92 -10.54 12.60
C VAL A 202 6.01 -10.94 13.76
N GLY A 203 6.37 -10.57 15.00
CA GLY A 203 5.57 -10.84 16.20
C GLY A 203 4.20 -10.14 16.18
N ASN A 204 4.13 -8.92 15.65
CA ASN A 204 2.89 -8.14 15.56
C ASN A 204 1.92 -8.63 14.47
N LEU A 205 2.41 -9.39 13.48
CA LEU A 205 1.61 -9.76 12.31
C LEU A 205 0.74 -11.01 12.51
N ASN A 206 0.64 -11.55 13.74
CA ASN A 206 -0.18 -12.72 14.08
C ASN A 206 -0.03 -13.89 13.09
N PHE A 207 1.18 -14.09 12.57
CA PHE A 207 1.46 -15.29 11.78
C PHE A 207 1.37 -16.52 12.69
N ASP A 208 0.90 -17.63 12.14
CA ASP A 208 0.81 -18.87 12.91
C ASP A 208 2.24 -19.29 13.31
N ASN A 209 2.55 -19.16 14.61
CA ASN A 209 3.89 -19.27 15.20
C ASN A 209 4.63 -20.58 14.85
N SER A 210 3.90 -21.59 14.36
CA SER A 210 4.43 -22.90 13.96
C SER A 210 5.13 -22.93 12.59
N SER A 211 5.27 -21.80 11.89
CA SER A 211 5.86 -21.76 10.53
C SER A 211 6.83 -20.61 10.28
N SER A 212 7.39 -20.01 11.33
CA SER A 212 8.47 -19.03 11.20
C SER A 212 9.82 -19.75 11.19
N THR A 213 10.37 -20.03 10.01
CA THR A 213 11.79 -20.35 9.90
C THR A 213 12.56 -19.04 9.82
N SER A 214 13.21 -18.65 10.91
CA SER A 214 14.21 -17.58 10.90
C SER A 214 15.39 -18.02 10.05
N VAL A 215 15.31 -17.80 8.74
CA VAL A 215 16.42 -18.02 7.84
C VAL A 215 17.27 -16.77 7.88
N TRP A 216 18.51 -16.92 8.34
CA TRP A 216 19.53 -15.90 8.21
C TRP A 216 19.80 -15.68 6.72
N LEU A 217 19.27 -14.58 6.21
CA LEU A 217 19.52 -14.16 4.85
C LEU A 217 20.32 -12.86 4.94
N THR A 218 21.60 -12.95 4.58
CA THR A 218 22.56 -11.86 4.71
C THR A 218 22.86 -11.22 3.36
N SER A 219 22.58 -11.94 2.26
CA SER A 219 22.83 -11.45 0.90
C SER A 219 21.60 -11.53 0.00
N PRO A 220 21.48 -10.63 -1.00
CA PRO A 220 20.42 -10.69 -2.00
C PRO A 220 20.32 -12.03 -2.75
N GLU A 221 21.41 -12.77 -2.89
CA GLU A 221 21.43 -14.10 -3.52
C GLU A 221 20.74 -15.15 -2.65
N GLU A 222 20.96 -15.11 -1.35
CA GLU A 222 20.29 -16.00 -0.39
C GLU A 222 18.77 -15.74 -0.40
N TYR A 223 18.36 -14.46 -0.51
CA TYR A 223 16.95 -14.07 -0.67
C TYR A 223 16.35 -14.74 -1.90
N ALA A 224 17.06 -14.62 -3.03
CA ALA A 224 16.61 -15.19 -4.29
C ALA A 224 16.53 -16.72 -4.24
N ASN A 225 17.48 -17.40 -3.60
CA ASN A 225 17.48 -18.85 -3.45
C ASN A 225 16.31 -19.31 -2.57
N ALA A 226 16.14 -18.71 -1.38
CA ALA A 226 15.08 -19.06 -0.45
C ALA A 226 13.68 -18.83 -1.03
N LEU A 227 13.47 -17.70 -1.72
CA LEU A 227 12.20 -17.40 -2.42
C LEU A 227 11.98 -18.27 -3.66
N SER A 228 13.05 -18.72 -4.33
CA SER A 228 12.95 -19.59 -5.50
C SER A 228 12.58 -21.03 -5.15
N GLU A 229 13.14 -21.56 -4.07
CA GLU A 229 12.80 -22.89 -3.53
C GLU A 229 11.34 -22.93 -3.05
N GLY A 230 10.89 -21.86 -2.40
CA GLY A 230 9.54 -21.73 -1.87
C GLY A 230 9.30 -22.62 -0.65
N ALA A 231 8.27 -22.28 0.14
CA ALA A 231 8.02 -22.95 1.42
C ALA A 231 7.85 -24.47 1.37
N LYS A 232 7.36 -25.02 0.25
CA LYS A 232 7.14 -26.46 0.09
C LYS A 232 8.44 -27.26 -0.08
N ASN A 233 9.53 -26.63 -0.50
CA ASN A 233 10.80 -27.30 -0.79
C ASN A 233 11.90 -26.93 0.22
N GLY A 234 11.53 -26.41 1.40
CA GLY A 234 12.49 -25.99 2.43
C GLY A 234 12.92 -24.51 2.37
N GLY A 235 12.47 -23.76 1.36
CA GLY A 235 12.66 -22.31 1.26
C GLY A 235 11.59 -21.50 1.99
N VAL A 236 11.35 -20.27 1.54
CA VAL A 236 10.41 -19.32 2.15
C VAL A 236 9.35 -18.83 1.15
N SER A 237 8.14 -18.53 1.63
CA SER A 237 7.07 -17.98 0.78
C SER A 237 7.20 -16.47 0.56
N ALA A 238 7.74 -15.78 1.56
CA ALA A 238 8.04 -14.37 1.50
C ALA A 238 9.18 -14.03 2.46
N ILE A 239 9.78 -12.87 2.25
CA ILE A 239 10.80 -12.30 3.11
C ILE A 239 10.30 -10.96 3.64
N ILE A 240 10.44 -10.74 4.95
CA ILE A 240 10.19 -9.46 5.61
C ILE A 240 11.55 -8.83 5.96
N ASP A 241 11.78 -7.61 5.47
CA ASP A 241 13.00 -6.86 5.79
C ASP A 241 12.78 -5.34 5.63
N GLU A 242 13.75 -4.55 6.05
CA GLU A 242 13.74 -3.09 5.91
C GLU A 242 13.78 -2.65 4.43
N MET A 243 13.13 -1.54 4.13
CA MET A 243 13.04 -0.96 2.78
C MET A 243 14.38 -0.85 2.02
N PRO A 244 15.48 -0.33 2.60
CA PRO A 244 16.75 -0.22 1.89
C PRO A 244 17.32 -1.57 1.41
N TYR A 245 17.11 -2.67 2.12
CA TYR A 245 17.57 -3.98 1.66
C TYR A 245 16.65 -4.55 0.58
N ILE A 246 15.34 -4.35 0.75
CA ILE A 246 14.35 -4.74 -0.25
C ILE A 246 14.55 -4.00 -1.57
N SER A 247 14.83 -2.69 -1.53
CA SER A 247 15.04 -1.88 -2.74
C SER A 247 16.23 -2.38 -3.53
N ILE A 248 17.36 -2.66 -2.87
CA ILE A 248 18.55 -3.26 -3.49
C ILE A 248 18.24 -4.64 -4.09
N PHE A 249 17.49 -5.48 -3.37
CA PHE A 249 17.11 -6.81 -3.85
C PHE A 249 16.22 -6.75 -5.10
N LEU A 250 15.24 -5.85 -5.12
CA LEU A 250 14.32 -5.68 -6.25
C LEU A 250 14.99 -5.03 -7.45
N GLU A 251 15.94 -4.12 -7.23
CA GLU A 251 16.75 -3.56 -8.32
C GLU A 251 17.61 -4.64 -8.99
N LYS A 252 18.12 -5.60 -8.20
CA LYS A 252 18.88 -6.74 -8.71
C LYS A 252 18.02 -7.79 -9.44
N TYR A 253 16.77 -7.98 -9.03
CA TYR A 253 15.87 -9.01 -9.57
C TYR A 253 14.46 -8.48 -9.94
N PRO A 254 14.36 -7.48 -10.84
CA PRO A 254 13.13 -6.71 -11.06
C PRO A 254 11.98 -7.51 -11.68
N THR A 255 12.29 -8.61 -12.38
CA THR A 255 11.29 -9.41 -13.12
C THR A 255 10.81 -10.65 -12.38
N ARG A 256 11.48 -11.03 -11.28
CA ARG A 256 11.22 -12.32 -10.58
C ARG A 256 10.52 -12.14 -9.24
N TYR A 257 10.64 -10.97 -8.63
CA TYR A 257 10.11 -10.68 -7.30
C TYR A 257 9.42 -9.32 -7.27
N SER A 258 8.52 -9.15 -6.31
CA SER A 258 7.80 -7.90 -6.08
C SER A 258 7.52 -7.73 -4.61
N MET A 259 7.40 -6.47 -4.18
CA MET A 259 6.78 -6.17 -2.90
C MET A 259 5.30 -6.53 -2.91
N VAL A 260 4.79 -6.95 -1.76
CA VAL A 260 3.38 -7.23 -1.51
C VAL A 260 2.95 -6.58 -0.19
N GLY A 261 1.75 -6.01 -0.18
CA GLY A 261 1.22 -5.30 0.97
C GLY A 261 1.72 -3.85 1.07
N SER A 262 1.28 -3.18 2.13
CA SER A 262 1.74 -1.82 2.47
C SER A 262 3.04 -1.87 3.27
N VAL A 263 3.92 -0.89 3.01
CA VAL A 263 5.10 -0.66 3.85
C VAL A 263 4.65 -0.32 5.27
N MET A 264 5.23 -0.98 6.26
CA MET A 264 4.94 -0.77 7.67
C MET A 264 5.85 0.35 8.19
N PRO A 265 5.32 1.49 8.68
CA PRO A 265 6.11 2.64 9.11
C PRO A 265 6.63 2.43 10.54
N THR A 266 7.29 1.31 10.81
CA THR A 266 7.83 0.95 12.13
C THR A 266 9.22 1.53 12.37
N THR A 267 9.91 1.94 11.31
CA THR A 267 11.26 2.51 11.36
C THR A 267 11.33 3.81 10.56
N ASN A 268 12.28 4.67 10.92
CA ASN A 268 12.55 5.92 10.20
C ASN A 268 13.73 5.81 9.22
N GLY A 269 14.10 4.59 8.80
CA GLY A 269 15.27 4.35 7.94
C GLY A 269 16.58 4.32 8.74
N PHE A 270 17.71 4.46 8.03
CA PHE A 270 19.05 4.44 8.61
C PHE A 270 19.58 5.84 8.86
N GLY A 271 20.24 6.01 10.01
CA GLY A 271 20.92 7.25 10.40
C GLY A 271 22.23 6.96 11.10
N PHE A 272 23.13 7.95 11.17
CA PHE A 272 24.29 7.85 12.04
C PHE A 272 23.91 8.18 13.47
N VAL A 273 24.59 7.55 14.42
CA VAL A 273 24.30 7.67 15.85
C VAL A 273 25.36 8.53 16.49
N SER A 274 24.95 9.42 17.38
CA SER A 274 25.84 10.20 18.24
C SER A 274 25.32 10.22 19.67
N TYR A 275 26.22 10.50 20.61
CA TYR A 275 25.83 10.71 22.00
C TYR A 275 24.78 11.82 22.13
N GLN A 276 23.77 11.59 22.98
CA GLN A 276 22.69 12.54 23.20
C GLN A 276 23.18 13.74 24.03
N SER A 277 23.42 14.85 23.35
CA SER A 277 23.81 16.11 23.99
C SER A 277 22.55 16.81 24.49
N LEU A 278 22.12 16.51 25.71
CA LEU A 278 21.17 17.35 26.43
C LEU A 278 21.81 18.73 26.64
N ASN A 279 21.49 19.69 25.77
CA ASN A 279 21.25 21.13 26.03
C ASN A 279 21.55 22.01 24.80
N CYS A 280 20.61 22.09 23.85
CA CYS A 280 20.46 23.32 23.06
C CYS A 280 19.24 24.09 23.59
N TYR A 281 19.46 24.92 24.62
CA TYR A 281 18.51 25.97 24.98
C TYR A 281 18.54 27.04 23.89
N THR A 282 17.74 26.88 22.84
CA THR A 282 17.58 27.93 21.84
C THR A 282 16.58 28.96 22.39
N TYR A 283 17.09 30.08 22.90
CA TYR A 283 16.26 31.25 23.18
C TYR A 283 15.73 31.81 21.84
N MET A 284 14.44 31.62 21.55
CA MET A 284 13.73 32.46 20.57
C MET A 284 13.25 33.71 21.30
N GLN A 285 13.84 34.85 20.96
CA GLN A 285 13.32 36.17 21.31
C GLN A 285 12.35 36.57 20.20
N PHE A 286 11.08 36.80 20.55
CA PHE A 286 10.06 37.35 19.64
C PHE A 286 10.34 38.82 19.31
#